data_AF-A0A2W1BHG3-F1
#
_entry.id   AF-A0A2W1BHG3-F1
#
_cell.length_a   1.000
_cell.length_b   1.000
_cell.length_c   1.000
_cell.angle_alpha   90.00
_cell.angle_beta   90.00
_cell.angle_gamma   90.00
#
_symmetry.space_group_name_H-M   'P 1'
#
loop_
_entity.id
_entity.type
_entity.pdbx_description
1 polymer ?
#
loop_
_entity_poly.entity_id
_entity_poly.type
_entity_poly.pdbx_seq_one_letter_code
_entity_poly.pdbx_strand_id
1 'polypeptide(L)'
;MELMECEFVNVIIKFDEFVRSLQVDPHSPLFRLVTDGQPPLRQCLHPEACSKDLSLPTYYARFHDIRKEYVRAYTLRAVAGARAAAPPPPPPDHPGSLLDMLNYLGISPYSGDNFYAAEVKDMASIIQRIITDGFRLELPETVDLVLETGIW
;
A
#
# COMPACT_ATOMS: atom_id res chain seq x y z
N MET A 1 -20.24 22.88 -3.62
CA MET A 1 -19.54 22.08 -4.65
C MET A 1 -18.14 22.65 -4.88
N GLU A 2 -17.99 23.94 -5.22
CA GLU A 2 -16.68 24.65 -5.30
C GLU A 2 -15.78 24.54 -4.05
N LEU A 3 -16.35 24.53 -2.84
CA LEU A 3 -15.55 24.45 -1.60
C LEU A 3 -14.84 23.09 -1.42
N MET A 4 -15.43 22.00 -1.92
CA MET A 4 -14.88 20.64 -1.77
C MET A 4 -13.78 20.35 -2.82
N GLU A 5 -13.91 20.94 -4.01
CA GLU A 5 -12.90 20.86 -5.08
C GLU A 5 -11.57 21.48 -4.64
N CYS A 6 -11.64 22.62 -3.93
CA CYS A 6 -10.47 23.32 -3.42
C CYS A 6 -9.76 22.51 -2.31
N GLU A 7 -10.49 21.72 -1.51
CA GLU A 7 -9.92 20.97 -0.40
C GLU A 7 -9.04 19.79 -0.85
N PHE A 8 -9.48 19.00 -1.82
CA PHE A 8 -8.70 17.86 -2.34
C PHE A 8 -7.37 18.30 -2.94
N VAL A 9 -7.40 19.30 -3.83
CA VAL A 9 -6.19 19.84 -4.47
C VAL A 9 -5.22 20.37 -3.41
N ASN A 10 -5.73 21.08 -2.40
CA ASN A 10 -4.92 21.57 -1.29
C ASN A 10 -4.29 20.44 -0.47
N VAL A 11 -4.98 19.31 -0.29
CA VAL A 11 -4.43 18.14 0.42
C VAL A 11 -3.30 17.50 -0.38
N ILE A 12 -3.45 17.35 -1.70
CA ILE A 12 -2.37 16.82 -2.56
C ILE A 12 -1.14 17.72 -2.51
N ILE A 13 -1.32 19.03 -2.65
CA ILE A 13 -0.21 19.99 -2.58
C ILE A 13 0.53 19.89 -1.24
N LYS A 14 -0.21 19.87 -0.11
CA LYS A 14 0.39 19.73 1.23
C LYS A 14 1.13 18.40 1.41
N PHE A 15 0.60 17.32 0.85
CA PHE A 15 1.28 16.03 0.90
C PHE A 15 2.56 16.05 0.07
N ASP A 16 2.55 16.65 -1.12
CA ASP A 16 3.72 16.77 -1.98
C ASP A 16 4.82 17.64 -1.34
N GLU A 17 4.44 18.75 -0.69
CA GLU A 17 5.34 19.56 0.12
C GLU A 17 5.96 18.75 1.27
N PHE A 18 5.14 17.95 1.95
CA PHE A 18 5.62 17.05 3.00
C PHE A 18 6.62 16.02 2.45
N VAL A 19 6.32 15.36 1.33
CA VAL A 19 7.24 14.40 0.70
C VAL A 19 8.57 15.06 0.35
N ARG A 20 8.55 16.27 -0.23
CA ARG A 20 9.78 17.04 -0.53
C ARG A 20 10.56 17.39 0.73
N SER A 21 9.88 17.62 1.86
CA SER A 21 10.51 17.91 3.14
C SER A 21 11.28 16.72 3.74
N LEU A 22 10.96 15.49 3.34
CA LEU A 22 11.63 14.27 3.80
C LEU A 22 13.06 14.13 3.26
N GLN A 23 13.51 15.02 2.37
CA GLN A 23 14.81 14.96 1.71
C GLN A 23 15.07 13.65 0.95
N VAL A 24 13.99 12.98 0.53
CA VAL A 24 14.02 11.81 -0.34
C VAL A 24 13.63 12.27 -1.74
N ASP A 25 14.35 11.80 -2.77
CA ASP A 25 13.92 12.02 -4.16
C ASP A 25 12.64 11.21 -4.42
N PRO A 26 11.48 11.86 -4.64
CA PRO A 26 10.23 11.16 -4.85
C PRO A 26 10.18 10.39 -6.18
N HIS A 27 11.07 10.68 -7.13
CA HIS A 27 11.20 9.93 -8.37
C HIS A 27 12.18 8.76 -8.26
N SER A 28 12.90 8.65 -7.13
CA SER A 28 13.78 7.52 -6.85
C SER A 28 13.00 6.22 -6.85
N PRO A 29 13.55 5.12 -7.41
CA PRO A 29 12.94 3.80 -7.29
C PRO A 29 12.82 3.32 -5.83
N LEU A 30 13.53 3.97 -4.89
CA LEU A 30 13.48 3.68 -3.46
C LEU A 30 12.31 4.37 -2.74
N PHE A 31 11.62 5.31 -3.40
CA PHE A 31 10.41 5.93 -2.86
C PHE A 31 9.17 5.26 -3.45
N ARG A 32 8.36 4.66 -2.58
CA ARG A 32 7.10 4.01 -2.96
C ARG A 32 6.03 4.24 -1.90
N LEU A 33 4.83 4.54 -2.37
CA LEU A 33 3.63 4.46 -1.55
C LEU A 33 3.31 2.98 -1.29
N VAL A 34 2.72 2.71 -0.14
CA VAL A 34 2.21 1.39 0.23
C VAL A 34 0.76 1.55 0.62
N THR A 35 -0.12 0.69 0.08
CA THR A 35 -1.56 0.77 0.30
C THR A 35 -2.12 -0.58 0.74
N ASP A 36 -3.22 -0.53 1.51
CA ASP A 36 -4.03 -1.71 1.77
C ASP A 36 -4.88 -2.04 0.53
N GLY A 37 -4.37 -2.94 -0.31
CA GLY A 37 -4.98 -3.24 -1.59
C GLY A 37 -4.77 -2.15 -2.66
N GLN A 38 -5.33 -2.41 -3.84
CA GLN A 38 -5.30 -1.48 -4.99
C GLN A 38 -6.31 -0.30 -4.95
N PRO A 39 -7.52 -0.41 -4.33
CA PRO A 39 -8.55 0.62 -4.42
C PRO A 39 -8.13 2.05 -4.05
N PRO A 40 -7.34 2.32 -2.99
CA PRO A 40 -7.03 3.68 -2.57
C PRO A 40 -6.44 4.55 -3.68
N LEU A 41 -5.56 3.98 -4.52
CA LEU A 41 -4.98 4.71 -5.64
C LEU A 41 -5.83 4.57 -6.91
N ARG A 42 -6.23 3.34 -7.29
CA ARG A 42 -6.88 3.09 -8.58
C ARG A 42 -8.33 3.57 -8.66
N GLN A 43 -9.08 3.44 -7.56
CA GLN A 43 -10.53 3.68 -7.54
C GLN A 43 -10.90 4.95 -6.78
N CYS A 44 -9.99 5.50 -5.98
CA CYS A 44 -10.23 6.75 -5.26
C CYS A 44 -9.33 7.88 -5.78
N LEU A 45 -8.01 7.82 -5.55
CA LEU A 45 -7.13 8.96 -5.83
C LEU A 45 -7.07 9.37 -7.31
N HIS A 46 -6.80 8.41 -8.21
CA HIS A 46 -6.64 8.70 -9.64
C HIS A 46 -7.94 9.19 -10.29
N PRO A 47 -9.11 8.55 -10.08
CA PRO A 47 -10.38 9.08 -10.56
C PRO A 47 -10.70 10.48 -10.03
N GLU A 48 -10.41 10.73 -8.75
CA GLU A 48 -10.70 12.02 -8.10
C GLU A 48 -9.76 13.15 -8.54
N ALA A 49 -8.53 12.82 -8.92
CA ALA A 49 -7.61 13.75 -9.56
C ALA A 49 -8.02 14.03 -11.01
N CYS A 50 -8.40 12.99 -11.75
CA CYS A 50 -8.89 13.12 -13.13
C CYS A 50 -10.17 13.97 -13.19
N SER A 51 -11.10 13.81 -12.25
CA SER A 51 -12.35 14.59 -12.21
C SER A 51 -12.13 16.08 -11.95
N LYS A 52 -10.96 16.47 -11.45
CA LYS A 52 -10.57 17.86 -11.15
C LYS A 52 -9.46 18.39 -12.06
N ASP A 53 -9.18 17.71 -13.17
CA ASP A 53 -8.09 18.05 -14.08
C ASP A 53 -6.72 18.22 -13.37
N LEU A 54 -6.51 17.49 -12.27
CA LEU A 54 -5.29 17.53 -11.48
C LEU A 54 -4.28 16.51 -12.02
N SER A 55 -3.13 16.99 -12.48
CA SER A 55 -2.00 16.12 -12.83
C SER A 55 -1.27 15.67 -11.55
N LEU A 56 -1.32 14.37 -11.26
CA LEU A 56 -0.59 13.79 -10.13
C LEU A 56 0.87 13.53 -10.49
N PRO A 57 1.82 13.75 -9.55
CA PRO A 57 3.20 13.30 -9.69
C PRO A 57 3.32 11.80 -10.00
N THR A 58 4.35 11.43 -10.76
CA THR A 58 4.52 10.05 -11.27
C THR A 58 4.65 8.99 -10.18
N TYR A 59 5.04 9.34 -8.95
CA TYR A 59 5.14 8.40 -7.84
C TYR A 59 3.77 7.91 -7.33
N TYR A 60 2.67 8.60 -7.66
CA TYR A 60 1.32 8.09 -7.41
C TYR A 60 0.90 6.97 -8.36
N ALA A 61 1.59 6.80 -9.48
CA ALA A 61 1.31 5.75 -10.45
C ALA A 61 2.00 4.42 -10.12
N ARG A 62 2.87 4.36 -9.09
CA ARG A 62 3.62 3.15 -8.72
C ARG A 62 3.68 2.95 -7.21
N PHE A 63 3.13 1.86 -6.73
CA PHE A 63 2.93 1.61 -5.29
C PHE A 63 3.03 0.13 -4.95
N HIS A 64 3.19 -0.22 -3.67
CA HIS A 64 3.05 -1.60 -3.23
C HIS A 64 1.66 -1.85 -2.66
N ASP A 65 1.00 -2.89 -3.16
CA ASP A 65 -0.16 -3.48 -2.51
C ASP A 65 0.34 -4.41 -1.39
N ILE A 66 0.11 -4.01 -0.14
CA ILE A 66 0.61 -4.75 1.01
C ILE A 66 0.03 -6.16 1.10
N ARG A 67 -1.20 -6.39 0.61
CA ARG A 67 -1.85 -7.70 0.61
C ARG A 67 -1.12 -8.65 -0.33
N LYS A 68 -0.75 -8.19 -1.52
CA LYS A 68 0.02 -8.98 -2.49
C LYS A 68 1.44 -9.27 -2.01
N GLU A 69 2.11 -8.26 -1.45
CA GLU A 69 3.47 -8.43 -0.91
C GLU A 69 3.50 -9.40 0.26
N TYR A 70 2.51 -9.34 1.14
CA TYR A 70 2.32 -10.30 2.24
C TYR A 70 2.17 -11.73 1.69
N VAL A 71 1.24 -11.96 0.76
CA VAL A 71 1.04 -13.30 0.17
C VAL A 71 2.32 -13.80 -0.48
N ARG A 72 3.01 -12.95 -1.25
CA ARG A 72 4.29 -13.27 -1.88
C ARG A 72 5.34 -13.69 -0.86
N ALA A 73 5.55 -12.89 0.19
CA ALA A 73 6.56 -13.13 1.21
C ALA A 73 6.33 -14.47 1.92
N TYR A 74 5.11 -14.75 2.38
CA TYR A 74 4.84 -15.94 3.18
C TYR A 74 4.58 -17.20 2.35
N THR A 75 4.20 -17.07 1.08
CA THR A 75 4.26 -18.18 0.12
C THR A 75 5.71 -18.56 -0.19
N LEU A 76 6.59 -17.58 -0.44
CA LEU A 76 8.03 -17.84 -0.60
C LEU A 76 8.63 -18.48 0.65
N ARG A 77 8.24 -18.02 1.84
CA ARG A 77 8.64 -18.62 3.12
C ARG A 77 8.20 -20.08 3.23
N ALA A 78 6.95 -20.38 2.92
CA ALA A 78 6.42 -21.75 3.00
C ALA A 78 7.19 -22.69 2.05
N VAL A 79 7.52 -22.23 0.85
CA VAL A 79 8.29 -22.99 -0.15
C VAL A 79 9.77 -23.14 0.26
N ALA A 80 10.42 -22.07 0.71
CA ALA A 80 11.83 -22.09 1.13
C ALA A 80 12.03 -22.86 2.46
N GLY A 81 11.04 -22.76 3.35
CA GLY A 81 10.96 -23.43 4.65
C GLY A 81 10.63 -24.92 4.56
N ALA A 82 10.37 -25.48 3.37
CA ALA A 82 10.25 -26.93 3.16
C ALA A 82 11.54 -27.71 3.50
N ARG A 83 12.64 -27.02 3.83
CA ARG A 83 13.87 -27.60 4.39
C ARG A 83 13.93 -27.56 5.94
N ALA A 84 12.97 -26.93 6.61
CA ALA A 84 12.79 -26.97 8.06
C ALA A 84 11.78 -28.08 8.43
N ALA A 85 11.87 -28.62 9.64
CA ALA A 85 11.12 -29.80 10.09
C ALA A 85 9.57 -29.65 10.03
N ALA A 86 9.06 -28.41 9.96
CA ALA A 86 7.69 -28.09 9.58
C ALA A 86 7.60 -26.59 9.18
N PRO A 87 7.47 -26.23 7.89
CA PRO A 87 7.16 -24.86 7.51
C PRO A 87 5.75 -24.47 8.01
N PRO A 88 5.51 -23.19 8.36
CA PRO A 88 4.16 -22.71 8.63
C PRO A 88 3.28 -22.88 7.39
N PRO A 89 1.96 -23.11 7.56
CA PRO A 89 1.05 -23.21 6.42
C PRO A 89 1.10 -21.92 5.59
N PRO A 90 0.98 -21.98 4.27
CA PRO A 90 0.95 -20.78 3.45
C PRO A 90 -0.24 -19.88 3.86
N PRO A 91 -0.11 -18.55 3.68
CA PRO A 91 -1.23 -17.65 3.91
C PRO A 91 -2.36 -17.92 2.90
N PRO A 92 -3.60 -17.46 3.17
CA PRO A 92 -4.65 -17.40 2.15
C PRO A 92 -4.20 -16.58 0.94
N ASP A 93 -4.57 -17.00 -0.28
CA ASP A 93 -4.19 -16.32 -1.53
C ASP A 93 -4.67 -14.86 -1.60
N HIS A 94 -5.77 -14.56 -0.90
CA HIS A 94 -6.40 -13.24 -0.86
C HIS A 94 -6.83 -12.90 0.57
N PRO A 95 -5.98 -12.22 1.38
CA PRO A 95 -6.40 -11.74 2.68
C PRO A 95 -7.52 -10.69 2.53
N GLY A 96 -8.60 -10.87 3.28
CA GLY A 96 -9.78 -10.01 3.22
C GLY A 96 -9.57 -8.66 3.89
N SER A 97 -8.67 -8.60 4.88
CA SER A 97 -8.40 -7.43 5.71
C SER A 97 -6.98 -7.42 6.28
N LEU A 98 -6.54 -6.27 6.82
CA LEU A 98 -5.31 -6.19 7.62
C LEU A 98 -5.38 -7.13 8.83
N LEU A 99 -6.55 -7.26 9.46
CA LEU A 99 -6.76 -8.13 10.63
C LEU A 99 -6.43 -9.60 10.33
N ASP A 100 -6.80 -10.10 9.15
CA ASP A 100 -6.47 -11.48 8.75
C ASP A 100 -4.95 -11.70 8.68
N MET A 101 -4.23 -10.71 8.14
CA MET A 101 -2.77 -10.74 8.05
C MET A 101 -2.13 -10.64 9.45
N LEU A 102 -2.62 -9.75 10.31
CA LEU A 102 -2.15 -9.62 11.69
C LEU A 102 -2.32 -10.91 12.48
N ASN A 103 -3.50 -11.53 12.37
CA ASN A 103 -3.82 -12.79 13.03
C ASN A 103 -2.87 -13.92 12.59
N TYR A 104 -2.64 -14.05 11.27
CA TYR A 104 -1.69 -15.04 10.75
C TYR A 104 -0.27 -14.80 11.25
N LEU A 105 0.15 -13.53 11.34
CA LEU A 105 1.49 -13.16 11.82
C LEU A 105 1.63 -13.21 13.34
N GLY A 106 0.53 -13.39 14.08
CA GLY A 106 0.51 -13.31 15.55
C GLY A 106 0.84 -11.92 16.07
N ILE A 107 0.45 -10.87 15.34
CA ILE A 107 0.63 -9.46 15.72
C ILE A 107 -0.68 -8.95 16.32
N SER A 108 -0.62 -8.31 17.49
CA SER A 108 -1.79 -7.65 18.07
C SER A 108 -2.15 -6.38 17.29
N PRO A 109 -3.41 -6.19 16.89
CA PRO A 109 -3.85 -4.96 16.22
C PRO A 109 -3.64 -3.72 17.10
N TYR A 110 -3.32 -2.60 16.46
CA TYR A 110 -3.17 -1.32 17.15
C TYR A 110 -4.50 -0.87 17.76
N SER A 111 -4.50 -0.59 19.06
CA SER A 111 -5.72 -0.34 19.85
C SER A 111 -5.99 1.15 20.12
N GLY A 112 -5.52 2.07 19.26
CA GLY A 112 -5.74 3.50 19.44
C GLY A 112 -7.07 4.00 18.87
N ASP A 113 -7.52 5.16 19.34
CA ASP A 113 -8.87 5.68 19.06
C ASP A 113 -9.06 6.22 17.62
N ASN A 114 -7.97 6.58 16.94
CA ASN A 114 -8.04 7.09 15.57
C ASN A 114 -7.96 5.93 14.57
N PHE A 115 -9.08 5.64 13.92
CA PHE A 115 -9.22 4.58 12.91
C PHE A 115 -8.15 4.65 11.81
N TYR A 116 -7.94 5.81 11.19
CA TYR A 116 -6.95 5.96 10.12
C TYR A 116 -5.52 5.78 10.63
N ALA A 117 -5.24 6.24 11.85
CA ALA A 117 -3.95 5.99 12.47
C ALA A 117 -3.76 4.50 12.78
N ALA A 118 -4.81 3.79 13.19
CA ALA A 118 -4.76 2.36 13.47
C ALA A 118 -4.41 1.55 12.21
N GLU A 119 -5.11 1.77 11.10
CA GLU A 119 -4.84 1.11 9.82
C GLU A 119 -3.38 1.33 9.37
N VAL A 120 -2.88 2.58 9.44
CA VAL A 120 -1.49 2.88 9.07
C VAL A 120 -0.48 2.20 10.00
N LYS A 121 -0.78 2.11 11.31
CA LYS A 121 0.09 1.43 12.29
C LYS A 121 0.10 -0.09 12.08
N ASP A 122 -1.03 -0.67 11.72
CA ASP A 122 -1.15 -2.09 11.42
C ASP A 122 -0.40 -2.45 10.13
N MET A 123 -0.58 -1.65 9.06
CA MET A 123 0.23 -1.79 7.84
C MET A 123 1.72 -1.69 8.15
N ALA A 124 2.15 -0.69 8.93
CA ALA A 124 3.55 -0.54 9.31
C ALA A 124 4.10 -1.75 10.08
N SER A 125 3.29 -2.34 10.97
CA SER A 125 3.66 -3.53 11.74
C SER A 125 3.81 -4.75 10.83
N ILE A 126 2.93 -4.92 9.84
CA ILE A 126 3.02 -5.99 8.83
C ILE A 126 4.29 -5.81 7.99
N ILE A 127 4.58 -4.59 7.51
CA ILE A 127 5.79 -4.28 6.74
C ILE A 127 7.05 -4.60 7.55
N GLN A 128 7.10 -4.14 8.80
CA GLN A 128 8.23 -4.42 9.69
C GLN A 128 8.43 -5.92 9.89
N ARG A 129 7.35 -6.68 10.02
CA ARG A 129 7.43 -8.14 10.15
C ARG A 129 7.92 -8.81 8.88
N ILE A 130 7.45 -8.42 7.70
CA ILE A 130 7.95 -8.90 6.40
C ILE A 130 9.46 -8.70 6.29
N ILE A 131 9.95 -7.50 6.65
CA ILE A 131 11.38 -7.15 6.62
C ILE A 131 12.17 -7.99 7.64
N THR A 132 11.65 -8.12 8.86
CA THR A 132 12.30 -8.87 9.95
C THR A 132 12.42 -10.35 9.61
N ASP A 133 11.42 -10.91 8.92
CA ASP A 133 11.42 -12.29 8.45
C ASP A 133 12.31 -12.49 7.19
N GLY A 134 13.01 -11.44 6.73
CA GLY A 134 14.03 -11.51 5.68
C GLY A 134 13.51 -11.22 4.26
N PHE A 135 12.26 -10.78 4.12
CA PHE A 135 11.65 -10.45 2.84
C PHE A 135 11.70 -8.94 2.57
N ARG A 136 11.46 -8.55 1.32
CA ARG A 136 11.38 -7.15 0.89
C ARG A 136 10.09 -6.92 0.13
N LEU A 137 9.64 -5.68 0.00
CA LEU A 137 8.59 -5.34 -0.96
C LEU A 137 9.25 -5.18 -2.34
N GLU A 138 8.84 -5.97 -3.33
CA GLU A 138 9.55 -6.06 -4.62
C GLU A 138 8.63 -6.09 -5.84
N LEU A 139 7.32 -6.25 -5.64
CA LEU A 139 6.31 -6.33 -6.68
C LEU A 139 5.42 -5.07 -6.65
N PRO A 140 5.94 -3.91 -7.12
CA PRO A 140 5.13 -2.71 -7.19
C PRO A 140 4.05 -2.86 -8.27
N GLU A 141 2.85 -2.45 -7.91
CA GLU A 141 1.72 -2.20 -8.79
C GLU A 141 1.96 -0.93 -9.61
N THR A 142 1.41 -0.90 -10.83
CA THR A 142 1.44 0.28 -11.70
C THR A 142 0.04 0.67 -12.13
N VAL A 143 -0.30 1.95 -12.01
CA VAL A 143 -1.53 2.52 -12.58
C VAL A 143 -1.19 3.02 -13.97
N ASP A 144 -1.71 2.33 -14.99
CA ASP A 144 -1.58 2.77 -16.36
C ASP A 144 -2.57 3.91 -16.59
N LEU A 145 -2.04 5.12 -16.79
CA LEU A 145 -2.82 6.33 -17.05
C LEU A 145 -3.32 6.42 -18.51
N VAL A 146 -3.02 5.41 -19.33
CA VAL A 146 -3.55 5.30 -20.69
C VAL A 146 -5.00 4.88 -20.58
N LEU A 147 -5.90 5.76 -21.02
CA LEU A 147 -7.33 5.52 -21.15
C LEU A 147 -7.58 4.33 -22.09
N GLU A 148 -7.54 3.10 -21.58
CA GLU A 148 -8.28 2.03 -22.23
C GLU A 148 -9.76 2.26 -21.93
N THR A 149 -10.53 2.52 -22.99
CA THR A 149 -11.98 2.64 -22.95
C THR A 149 -12.58 1.30 -22.51
N GLY A 150 -12.69 1.09 -21.21
CA GLY A 150 -13.28 -0.08 -20.58
C GLY A 150 -14.30 0.36 -19.54
N ILE A 151 -15.53 -0.13 -19.70
CA ILE A 151 -16.72 0.22 -18.92
C ILE A 151 -16.45 -0.02 -17.42
N TRP A 152 -16.63 1.03 -16.60
CA TRP A 152 -16.71 0.95 -15.15
C TRP A 152 -18.05 0.37 -14.70
#